data_AF-A0A5D4NS06-F1
#
_entry.id   AF-A0A5D4NS06-F1
#
_cell.length_a   1.000
_cell.length_b   1.000
_cell.length_c   1.000
_cell.angle_alpha   90.00
_cell.angle_beta   90.00
_cell.angle_gamma   90.00
#
_symmetry.space_group_name_H-M   'P 1'
#
loop_
_entity.id
_entity.type
_entity.pdbx_description
1 polymer ?
#
loop_
_entity_poly.entity_id
_entity_poly.type
_entity_poly.pdbx_seq_one_letter_code
_entity_poly.pdbx_strand_id
1 'polypeptide(L)'
;MSLIELILLPMLMGGIGGLGHILVFKGGRFTFPRILVDESGEKHYVFGSSKDIIIGVLAGYLSVLPVVETVPVWYVIYISLLSGIGGSSVITRKIEQNLEKTKWEYLQELSNYQLETTSTIGGSSKHNEVKPVGEVQEREENNS
;
A
#
# COMPACT_ATOMS: atom_id res chain seq x y z
N MET A 1 17.24 15.06 29.41
CA MET A 1 16.87 13.83 28.67
C MET A 1 18.00 13.46 27.75
N SER A 2 18.33 12.17 27.68
CA SER A 2 19.26 11.64 26.67
C SER A 2 18.58 11.61 25.29
N LEU A 3 19.36 11.67 24.19
CA LEU A 3 18.86 11.45 22.82
C LEU A 3 18.06 10.14 22.68
N ILE A 4 18.42 9.13 23.47
CA ILE A 4 17.73 7.84 23.53
C ILE A 4 16.30 8.01 24.08
N GLU A 5 16.12 8.81 25.12
CA GLU A 5 14.81 9.08 25.72
C GLU A 5 13.95 10.00 24.83
N LEU A 6 14.62 10.89 24.09
CA LEU A 6 13.98 11.86 23.21
C LEU A 6 13.42 11.23 21.93
N ILE A 7 14.12 10.22 21.38
CA ILE A 7 13.83 9.68 20.05
C ILE A 7 13.45 8.21 20.12
N LEU A 8 14.31 7.39 20.74
CA LEU A 8 14.16 5.93 20.72
C LEU A 8 12.95 5.47 21.52
N LEU A 9 12.76 6.07 22.71
CA LEU A 9 11.66 5.69 23.62
C LEU A 9 10.27 5.95 22.99
N PRO A 10 9.95 7.16 22.46
CA PRO A 10 8.69 7.40 21.75
C PRO A 10 8.46 6.46 20.57
N MET A 11 9.51 6.17 19.80
CA MET A 11 9.44 5.28 18.64
C MET A 11 9.09 3.85 19.06
N LEU A 12 9.77 3.32 20.09
CA LEU A 12 9.49 1.98 20.61
C LEU A 12 8.08 1.90 21.20
N MET A 13 7.67 2.89 21.99
CA MET A 13 6.33 2.93 22.59
C MET A 13 5.24 3.11 21.54
N GLY A 14 5.46 3.93 20.52
CA GLY A 14 4.58 4.05 19.37
C GLY A 14 4.44 2.73 18.60
N GLY A 15 5.56 2.04 18.36
CA GLY A 15 5.57 0.72 17.72
C GLY A 15 4.81 -0.34 18.52
N ILE A 16 4.96 -0.36 19.86
CA ILE A 16 4.16 -1.19 20.76
C ILE A 16 2.68 -0.82 20.67
N GLY A 17 2.36 0.48 20.56
CA GLY A 17 1.00 0.94 20.30
C GLY A 17 0.44 0.40 18.97
N GLY A 18 1.25 0.37 17.92
CA GLY A 18 0.92 -0.28 16.64
C GLY A 18 0.65 -1.79 16.78
N LEU A 19 1.45 -2.50 17.59
CA LEU A 19 1.18 -3.90 17.94
C LEU A 19 -0.14 -4.06 18.71
N GLY A 20 -0.39 -3.16 19.67
CA GLY A 20 -1.65 -3.08 20.40
C GLY A 20 -2.85 -2.88 19.47
N HIS A 21 -2.69 -2.05 18.43
CA HIS A 21 -3.72 -1.89 17.40
C HIS A 21 -4.03 -3.20 16.68
N ILE A 22 -3.01 -3.98 16.29
CA ILE A 22 -3.22 -5.28 15.63
C ILE A 22 -3.94 -6.26 16.57
N LEU A 23 -3.54 -6.29 17.84
CA LEU A 23 -4.16 -7.16 18.84
C LEU A 23 -5.65 -6.82 19.06
N VAL A 24 -5.96 -5.54 19.27
CA VAL A 24 -7.30 -5.10 19.65
C VAL A 24 -8.24 -4.99 18.43
N PHE A 25 -7.78 -4.41 17.33
CA PHE A 25 -8.65 -4.05 16.20
C PHE A 25 -8.57 -5.03 15.02
N LYS A 26 -7.49 -5.81 14.89
CA LYS A 26 -7.37 -6.86 13.87
C LYS A 26 -7.59 -8.27 14.43
N GLY A 27 -8.11 -8.38 15.66
CA GLY A 27 -8.38 -9.65 16.33
C GLY A 27 -7.12 -10.51 16.50
N GLY A 28 -5.96 -9.88 16.71
CA GLY A 28 -4.68 -10.56 16.86
C GLY A 28 -4.12 -11.20 15.59
N ARG A 29 -4.74 -10.99 14.41
CA ARG A 29 -4.24 -11.55 13.15
C ARG A 29 -3.01 -10.77 12.67
N PHE A 30 -1.85 -11.28 13.02
CA PHE A 30 -0.57 -10.76 12.55
C PHE A 30 -0.21 -11.37 11.19
N THR A 31 -0.24 -10.56 10.14
CA THR A 31 0.13 -10.98 8.79
C THR A 31 1.50 -10.41 8.45
N PHE A 32 2.50 -11.27 8.28
CA PHE A 32 3.81 -10.86 7.81
C PHE A 32 3.76 -10.34 6.36
N PRO A 33 4.65 -9.42 5.98
CA PRO A 33 4.74 -8.96 4.60
C PRO A 33 5.03 -10.15 3.67
N ARG A 34 4.26 -10.26 2.58
CA ARG A 34 4.41 -11.33 1.59
C ARG A 34 4.40 -10.73 0.19
N ILE A 35 5.17 -11.37 -0.69
CA ILE A 35 5.14 -11.09 -2.13
C ILE A 35 4.10 -12.04 -2.72
N LEU A 36 3.06 -11.48 -3.33
CA LEU A 36 2.12 -12.22 -4.15
C LEU A 36 2.58 -12.15 -5.59
N VAL A 37 2.51 -13.27 -6.30
CA VAL A 37 2.74 -13.30 -7.75
C VAL A 37 1.37 -13.48 -8.38
N ASP A 38 0.96 -12.53 -9.21
CA ASP A 38 -0.33 -12.58 -9.91
C ASP A 38 -0.30 -13.61 -11.05
N GLU A 39 -1.45 -13.97 -11.61
CA GLU A 39 -1.56 -14.93 -12.72
C GLU A 39 -0.81 -14.48 -13.98
N SER A 40 -0.60 -13.16 -14.12
CA SER A 40 0.20 -12.50 -15.16
C SER A 40 1.70 -12.42 -14.84
N GLY A 41 2.16 -12.98 -13.71
CA GLY A 41 3.57 -13.00 -13.29
C GLY A 41 4.05 -11.73 -12.58
N GLU A 42 3.18 -10.75 -12.35
CA GLU A 42 3.52 -9.52 -11.63
C GLU A 42 3.69 -9.76 -10.13
N LYS A 43 4.73 -9.17 -9.53
CA LYS A 43 5.05 -9.30 -8.10
C LYS A 43 4.45 -8.14 -7.32
N HIS A 44 3.39 -8.39 -6.57
CA HIS A 44 2.77 -7.41 -5.68
C HIS A 44 3.29 -7.58 -4.25
N TYR A 45 3.84 -6.50 -3.69
CA TYR A 45 4.31 -6.49 -2.30
C TYR A 45 3.17 -6.12 -1.36
N VAL A 46 2.78 -7.05 -0.47
CA VAL A 46 1.74 -6.83 0.52
C VAL A 46 2.39 -6.68 1.89
N PHE A 47 2.37 -5.47 2.44
CA PHE A 47 2.98 -5.18 3.74
C PHE A 47 2.27 -5.84 4.95
N GLY A 48 1.03 -6.32 4.79
CA GLY A 48 0.30 -7.01 5.87
C GLY A 48 0.10 -6.14 7.12
N SER A 49 0.35 -6.70 8.30
CA SER A 49 0.23 -6.02 9.60
C SER A 49 1.50 -5.24 10.00
N SER A 50 2.59 -5.34 9.22
CA SER A 50 3.80 -4.56 9.49
C SER A 50 3.59 -3.05 9.31
N LYS A 51 2.61 -2.65 8.47
CA LYS A 51 2.23 -1.25 8.26
C LYS A 51 1.79 -0.58 9.56
N ASP A 52 1.07 -1.29 10.43
CA ASP A 52 0.54 -0.74 11.69
C ASP A 52 1.67 -0.48 12.70
N ILE A 53 2.73 -1.30 12.70
CA ILE A 53 3.91 -1.06 13.54
C ILE A 53 4.64 0.20 13.07
N ILE A 54 4.87 0.33 11.76
CA ILE A 54 5.58 1.49 11.18
C ILE A 54 4.78 2.78 11.43
N ILE A 55 3.47 2.74 11.19
CA ILE A 55 2.58 3.87 11.49
C ILE A 55 2.62 4.19 12.98
N GLY A 56 2.59 3.17 13.84
CA GLY A 56 2.69 3.33 15.29
C GLY A 56 3.99 4.04 15.71
N VAL A 57 5.14 3.64 15.17
CA VAL A 57 6.45 4.27 15.42
C VAL A 57 6.42 5.75 15.04
N LEU A 58 5.93 6.06 13.84
CA LEU A 58 5.84 7.43 13.33
C LEU A 58 4.88 8.28 14.17
N ALA A 59 3.70 7.75 14.49
CA ALA A 59 2.69 8.42 15.30
C ALA A 59 3.20 8.69 16.72
N GLY A 60 3.91 7.72 17.32
CA GLY A 60 4.55 7.88 18.63
C GLY A 60 5.57 9.01 18.62
N TYR A 61 6.50 8.99 17.67
CA TYR A 61 7.53 10.02 17.55
C TYR A 61 6.93 11.42 17.32
N LEU A 62 6.04 11.57 16.33
CA LEU A 62 5.44 12.86 15.99
C LEU A 62 4.60 13.44 17.13
N SER A 63 3.96 12.60 17.94
CA SER A 63 3.14 13.05 19.07
C SER A 63 3.93 13.67 20.21
N VAL A 64 5.21 13.34 20.32
CA VAL A 64 6.07 13.78 21.43
C VAL A 64 6.83 15.06 21.10
N LEU A 65 7.12 15.33 19.82
CA LEU A 65 7.83 16.52 19.37
C LEU A 65 7.34 17.85 19.99
N PRO A 66 6.02 18.11 20.15
CA PRO A 66 5.54 19.37 20.71
C PRO A 66 5.71 19.51 22.22
N VAL A 67 5.89 18.39 22.93
CA VAL A 67 5.78 18.33 24.40
C VAL A 67 7.05 17.82 25.09
N VAL A 68 8.06 17.38 24.33
CA VAL A 68 9.22 16.65 24.84
C VAL A 68 10.06 17.41 25.88
N GLU A 69 10.10 18.74 25.79
CA GLU A 69 10.86 19.59 26.72
C GLU A 69 10.06 20.01 27.96
N THR A 70 8.73 19.81 27.94
CA THR A 70 7.82 20.36 28.94
C THR A 70 7.19 19.30 29.83
N VAL A 71 7.23 18.02 29.43
CA VAL A 71 6.55 16.93 30.13
C VAL A 71 7.53 15.87 30.65
N PRO A 72 7.19 15.22 31.78
CA PRO A 72 7.99 14.13 32.31
C PRO A 72 7.96 12.89 31.40
N VAL A 73 9.01 12.06 31.50
CA VAL A 73 9.22 10.85 30.66
C VAL A 73 8.02 9.89 30.67
N TRP A 74 7.32 9.73 31.80
CA TRP A 74 6.16 8.84 31.86
C TRP A 74 5.00 9.31 30.96
N TYR A 75 4.86 10.64 30.78
CA TYR A 75 3.85 11.21 29.90
C TYR A 75 4.19 10.96 28.44
N VAL A 76 5.49 11.03 28.10
CA VAL A 76 6.03 10.66 26.78
C VAL A 76 5.68 9.22 26.42
N ILE A 77 5.81 8.29 27.36
CA ILE A 77 5.43 6.88 27.17
C ILE A 77 3.92 6.76 26.88
N TYR A 78 3.10 7.40 27.71
CA TYR A 78 1.65 7.34 27.60
C TYR A 78 1.13 7.88 26.27
N ILE A 79 1.54 9.10 25.90
CA ILE A 79 1.09 9.72 24.65
C ILE A 79 1.57 8.95 23.42
N SER A 80 2.78 8.41 23.47
CA SER A 80 3.33 7.61 22.36
C SER A 80 2.55 6.32 22.14
N LEU A 81 2.19 5.60 23.22
CA LEU A 81 1.36 4.39 23.12
C LEU A 81 -0.04 4.71 22.59
N LEU A 82 -0.68 5.75 23.13
CA LEU A 82 -2.04 6.13 22.74
C LEU A 82 -2.07 6.57 21.26
N SER A 83 -1.09 7.38 20.86
CA SER A 83 -0.89 7.81 19.48
C SER A 83 -0.56 6.63 18.57
N GLY A 84 0.24 5.67 19.02
CA GLY A 84 0.54 4.45 18.26
C GLY A 84 -0.70 3.63 17.96
N ILE A 85 -1.60 3.44 18.93
CA ILE A 85 -2.86 2.72 18.76
C ILE A 85 -3.84 3.51 17.87
N GLY A 86 -4.07 4.78 18.22
CA GLY A 86 -5.05 5.62 17.54
C GLY A 86 -4.62 6.01 16.12
N GLY A 87 -3.37 6.42 15.95
CA GLY A 87 -2.78 6.76 14.66
C GLY A 87 -2.81 5.60 13.69
N SER A 88 -2.45 4.38 14.15
CA SER A 88 -2.58 3.16 13.33
C SER A 88 -4.02 2.93 12.90
N SER A 89 -4.99 3.06 13.82
CA SER A 89 -6.41 2.87 13.49
C SER A 89 -6.95 3.85 12.44
N VAL A 90 -6.59 5.13 12.55
CA VAL A 90 -7.13 6.16 11.66
C VAL A 90 -6.43 6.10 10.30
N ILE A 91 -5.10 6.02 10.29
CA ILE A 91 -4.31 6.02 9.05
C ILE A 91 -4.54 4.74 8.26
N THR A 92 -4.52 3.57 8.92
CA THR A 92 -4.79 2.29 8.23
C THR A 92 -6.17 2.30 7.57
N ARG A 93 -7.19 2.79 8.28
CA ARG A 93 -8.56 2.90 7.73
C ARG A 93 -8.66 3.90 6.58
N LYS A 94 -7.95 5.03 6.66
CA LYS A 94 -7.93 6.03 5.58
C LYS A 94 -7.23 5.49 4.32
N ILE A 95 -6.13 4.74 4.49
CA ILE A 95 -5.42 4.08 3.39
C ILE A 95 -6.32 3.04 2.72
N GLU A 96 -7.04 2.23 3.50
CA GLU A 96 -7.95 1.22 2.97
C GLU A 96 -9.10 1.84 2.18
N GLN A 97 -9.73 2.91 2.68
CA GLN A 97 -10.76 3.65 1.96
C GLN A 97 -10.26 4.25 0.64
N ASN A 98 -9.05 4.83 0.65
CA ASN A 98 -8.46 5.39 -0.57
C ASN A 98 -8.15 4.29 -1.59
N LEU A 99 -7.60 3.15 -1.15
CA LEU A 99 -7.33 2.00 -2.01
C LEU A 99 -8.62 1.44 -2.63
N GLU A 100 -9.69 1.31 -1.84
CA GLU A 100 -10.99 0.89 -2.35
C GLU A 100 -11.56 1.86 -3.40
N LYS A 101 -11.44 3.16 -3.16
CA LYS A 101 -11.88 4.19 -4.12
C LYS A 101 -11.09 4.11 -5.42
N THR A 102 -9.76 4.03 -5.34
CA THR A 102 -8.88 3.90 -6.51
C THR A 102 -9.17 2.61 -7.28
N LYS A 103 -9.40 1.49 -6.59
CA LYS A 103 -9.81 0.23 -7.23
C LYS A 103 -11.14 0.37 -7.98
N TRP A 104 -12.12 1.04 -7.38
CA TRP A 104 -13.41 1.30 -8.02
C TRP A 104 -13.27 2.17 -9.27
N GLU A 105 -12.45 3.23 -9.21
CA GLU A 105 -12.16 4.10 -10.35
C GLU A 105 -11.54 3.29 -11.50
N TYR A 106 -10.52 2.46 -11.23
CA TYR A 106 -9.89 1.61 -12.26
C TYR A 106 -10.85 0.57 -12.83
N LEU A 107 -11.68 -0.07 -12.00
CA LEU A 107 -12.70 -1.02 -12.49
C LEU A 107 -13.73 -0.34 -13.38
N GLN A 108 -14.14 0.88 -13.03
CA GLN A 108 -15.06 1.66 -13.84
C GLN A 108 -14.42 2.06 -15.17
N GLU A 109 -13.16 2.47 -15.18
CA GLU A 109 -12.40 2.79 -16.39
C GLU A 109 -12.24 1.56 -17.30
N LEU A 110 -11.84 0.41 -16.74
CA LEU A 110 -11.78 -0.87 -17.45
C LEU A 110 -13.15 -1.29 -18.02
N SER A 111 -14.23 -1.11 -17.25
CA SER A 111 -15.59 -1.42 -17.72
C SER A 111 -16.01 -0.52 -18.89
N ASN A 112 -15.63 0.75 -18.86
CA ASN A 112 -15.90 1.69 -19.94
C ASN A 112 -15.10 1.33 -21.20
N TYR A 113 -13.82 0.95 -21.07
CA TYR A 113 -13.02 0.47 -22.20
C TYR A 113 -13.59 -0.83 -22.82
N GLN A 114 -14.10 -1.76 -22.00
CA GLN A 114 -14.77 -2.96 -22.51
C GLN A 114 -16.12 -2.64 -23.17
N LEU A 115 -16.88 -1.69 -22.63
CA LEU A 115 -18.12 -1.21 -23.25
C LEU A 115 -17.85 -0.51 -24.57
N GLU A 116 -16.82 0.33 -24.67
CA GLU A 116 -16.44 1.03 -25.89
C GLU A 116 -15.94 0.06 -26.98
N THR A 117 -15.14 -0.95 -26.62
CA THR A 117 -14.73 -2.02 -27.56
C THR A 117 -15.92 -2.89 -27.98
N THR A 118 -16.84 -3.22 -27.08
CA THR A 118 -18.03 -4.02 -27.40
C THR A 118 -19.06 -3.22 -28.23
N SER A 119 -19.25 -1.93 -27.96
CA SER A 119 -20.12 -1.06 -28.76
C SER A 119 -19.56 -0.78 -30.14
N THR A 120 -18.24 -0.79 -30.30
CA THR A 120 -17.58 -0.66 -31.61
C THR A 120 -17.67 -1.96 -32.43
N ILE A 121 -17.73 -3.12 -31.77
CA ILE A 121 -17.93 -4.44 -32.43
C ILE A 121 -19.41 -4.68 -32.79
N GLY A 122 -20.36 -4.07 -32.08
CA GLY A 122 -21.80 -4.23 -32.31
C GLY A 122 -22.43 -3.34 -33.39
N GLY A 123 -21.68 -2.45 -34.02
CA GLY A 123 -22.27 -1.43 -34.88
C GLY A 123 -21.35 -0.94 -36.00
N SER A 124 -21.09 -1.78 -37.00
CA SER A 124 -21.02 -1.42 -38.43
C SER A 124 -20.27 -2.49 -39.21
N SER A 125 -21.03 -3.30 -39.94
CA SER A 125 -20.54 -4.08 -41.07
C SER A 125 -19.99 -3.14 -42.15
N LYS A 126 -18.73 -2.74 -42.06
CA LYS A 126 -17.91 -2.36 -43.23
C LYS A 126 -16.46 -2.81 -43.02
N HIS A 127 -16.22 -4.00 -43.56
CA HIS A 127 -14.99 -4.48 -44.17
C HIS A 127 -13.82 -3.49 -44.15
N ASN A 128 -12.76 -3.82 -43.40
CA ASN A 128 -11.41 -3.37 -43.70
C ASN A 128 -10.48 -4.56 -43.49
N GLU A 129 -10.04 -5.16 -44.61
CA GLU A 129 -8.96 -6.13 -44.67
C GLU A 129 -7.71 -5.51 -44.04
N VAL A 130 -7.25 -6.06 -42.92
CA VAL A 130 -5.90 -5.82 -42.42
C VAL A 130 -5.01 -6.85 -43.08
N LYS A 131 -4.18 -6.42 -44.04
CA LYS A 131 -3.15 -7.26 -44.65
C LYS A 131 -2.14 -7.70 -43.57
N PRO A 132 -1.78 -8.99 -43.49
CA PRO A 132 -0.72 -9.44 -42.59
C PRO A 132 0.62 -8.84 -43.02
N VAL A 133 1.33 -8.25 -42.05
CA VAL A 133 2.69 -7.72 -42.19
C VAL A 133 3.61 -8.87 -42.56
N GLY A 134 4.35 -8.67 -43.66
CA GLY A 134 5.10 -9.67 -44.39
C GLY A 134 6.22 -10.37 -43.62
N GLU A 135 6.50 -11.55 -44.14
CA GLU A 135 7.55 -12.51 -43.83
C GLU A 135 8.89 -11.84 -43.46
N VAL A 136 9.42 -12.23 -42.30
CA VAL A 136 10.80 -11.96 -41.90
C VAL A 136 11.69 -12.79 -42.81
N GLN A 137 12.40 -12.11 -43.71
CA GLN A 137 13.33 -12.68 -44.69
C GLN A 137 14.49 -13.37 -43.96
N GLU A 138 14.54 -14.71 -44.01
CA GLU A 138 15.72 -15.50 -43.67
C GLU A 138 16.85 -15.16 -44.65
N ARG A 139 17.98 -14.72 -44.10
CA ARG A 139 19.20 -14.43 -44.85
C ARG A 139 20.01 -15.72 -44.95
N GLU A 140 19.77 -16.51 -45.99
CA GLU A 140 20.67 -17.60 -46.37
C GLU A 140 21.97 -17.06 -46.99
N GLU A 141 23.00 -17.87 -46.76
CA GLU A 141 24.42 -17.64 -47.01
C GLU A 141 24.82 -17.66 -48.50
N ASN A 142 26.08 -17.23 -48.69
CA ASN A 142 27.01 -17.53 -49.78
C ASN A 142 26.92 -16.69 -51.06
N ASN A 143 28.05 -16.06 -51.38
CA ASN A 143 28.70 -16.39 -52.63
C ASN A 143 30.23 -16.35 -52.51
N SER A 144 30.81 -17.37 -53.14
CA SER A 144 32.20 -17.49 -53.59
C SER A 144 32.63 -16.35 -54.52
#